data_AF-A0A936N2K3-F1
#
_entry.id   AF-A0A936N2K3-F1
#
_cell.length_a   1.000
_cell.length_b   1.000
_cell.length_c   1.000
_cell.angle_alpha   90.00
_cell.angle_beta   90.00
_cell.angle_gamma   90.00
#
_symmetry.space_group_name_H-M   'P 1'
#
loop_
_entity.id
_entity.type
_entity.pdbx_description
1 polymer ?
#
loop_
_entity_poly.entity_id
_entity_poly.type
_entity_poly.pdbx_seq_one_letter_code
_entity_poly.pdbx_strand_id
1 'polypeptide(L)'
;MKKLLITLVLLGSVLFGKAQVPTNITNGTWQSAVLRADGATSVEGVESYCMKVTCNNEEFIVIKFKNTNNYKVAVEWTDAIYYNGNWNPSTGTKKIYVDANSESIGDCNGNIKLKLGVNSIISFPAGLGHYSTMGLTVKQ
;
A
#
# COMPACT_ATOMS: atom_id res chain seq x y z
N MET A 1 -43.69 -32.08 34.53
CA MET A 1 -42.41 -31.42 34.92
C MET A 1 -41.69 -30.96 33.66
N LYS A 2 -41.73 -29.66 33.34
CA LYS A 2 -41.12 -29.08 32.14
C LYS A 2 -39.65 -28.78 32.43
N LYS A 3 -38.72 -29.43 31.73
CA LYS A 3 -37.29 -29.09 31.77
C LYS A 3 -37.00 -28.03 30.71
N LEU A 4 -36.56 -26.86 31.18
CA LEU A 4 -36.23 -25.67 30.43
C LEU A 4 -34.90 -25.89 29.67
N LEU A 5 -34.91 -25.82 28.34
CA LEU A 5 -33.67 -25.73 27.54
C LEU A 5 -33.19 -24.27 27.56
N ILE A 6 -32.02 -24.03 28.13
CA ILE A 6 -31.32 -22.74 28.05
C ILE A 6 -30.42 -22.79 26.82
N THR A 7 -30.86 -22.14 25.73
CA THR A 7 -30.04 -21.96 24.53
C THR A 7 -29.07 -20.82 24.78
N LEU A 8 -27.79 -21.15 25.01
CA LEU A 8 -26.71 -20.19 25.15
C LEU A 8 -26.35 -19.63 23.77
N VAL A 9 -26.85 -18.43 23.45
CA VAL A 9 -26.46 -17.69 22.25
C VAL A 9 -25.10 -17.04 22.52
N LEU A 10 -24.02 -17.65 22.03
CA LEU A 10 -22.73 -16.98 21.95
C LEU A 10 -22.80 -15.88 20.89
N LEU A 11 -23.10 -14.65 21.33
CA LEU A 11 -22.79 -13.43 20.61
C LEU A 11 -21.26 -13.25 20.62
N GLY A 12 -20.58 -13.96 19.72
CA GLY A 12 -19.21 -13.67 19.37
C GLY A 12 -19.16 -12.31 18.68
N SER A 13 -18.87 -11.26 19.45
CA SER A 13 -18.54 -9.94 18.92
C SER A 13 -17.34 -10.08 17.99
N VAL A 14 -17.58 -9.99 16.68
CA VAL A 14 -16.53 -9.87 15.67
C VAL A 14 -15.83 -8.55 15.95
N LEU A 15 -14.69 -8.61 16.64
CA LEU A 15 -13.76 -7.51 16.77
C LEU A 15 -13.20 -7.27 15.37
N PHE A 16 -13.87 -6.42 14.58
CA PHE A 16 -13.26 -5.77 13.44
C PHE A 16 -12.16 -4.85 13.99
N GLY A 17 -10.95 -5.40 14.15
CA GLY A 17 -9.77 -4.60 14.41
C GLY A 17 -9.68 -3.54 13.32
N LYS A 18 -9.76 -2.26 13.70
CA LYS A 18 -9.42 -1.17 12.79
C LYS A 18 -8.01 -1.47 12.30
N ALA A 19 -7.86 -1.74 11.01
CA ALA A 19 -6.55 -1.96 10.44
C ALA A 19 -5.67 -0.76 10.81
N GLN A 20 -4.58 -1.02 11.51
CA GLN A 20 -3.62 0.01 11.86
C GLN A 20 -3.07 0.57 10.56
N VAL A 21 -3.43 1.80 10.24
CA VAL A 21 -2.78 2.54 9.15
C VAL A 21 -1.32 2.69 9.57
N PRO A 22 -0.34 2.22 8.77
CA PRO A 22 1.07 2.33 9.10
C PRO A 22 1.46 3.77 9.42
N THR A 23 2.39 3.95 10.36
CA THR A 23 2.93 5.26 10.78
C THR A 23 3.51 6.08 9.63
N ASN A 24 3.79 7.37 9.88
CA ASN A 24 4.39 8.30 8.91
C ASN A 24 5.54 7.68 8.10
N ILE A 25 5.59 7.99 6.80
CA ILE A 25 6.64 7.50 5.91
C ILE A 25 7.99 8.05 6.35
N THR A 26 8.88 7.17 6.78
CA THR A 26 10.23 7.52 7.22
C THR A 26 11.21 7.55 6.05
N ASN A 27 12.19 8.46 6.14
CA ASN A 27 13.28 8.50 5.17
C ASN A 27 14.20 7.28 5.35
N GLY A 28 14.54 6.60 4.26
CA GLY A 28 15.53 5.52 4.26
C GLY A 28 15.09 4.20 4.91
N THR A 29 13.82 4.02 5.25
CA THR A 29 13.28 2.75 5.77
C THR A 29 12.04 2.32 4.99
N TRP A 30 12.05 1.06 4.52
CA TRP A 30 10.89 0.44 3.88
C TRP A 30 9.78 0.17 4.88
N GLN A 31 8.58 0.58 4.53
CA GLN A 31 7.35 0.34 5.29
C GLN A 31 6.29 -0.24 4.36
N SER A 32 5.35 -1.01 4.89
CA SER A 32 4.25 -1.53 4.08
C SER A 32 3.40 -0.39 3.52
N ALA A 33 3.12 -0.42 2.21
CA ALA A 33 2.21 0.50 1.57
C ALA A 33 0.78 -0.04 1.68
N VAL A 34 -0.17 0.84 2.00
CA VAL A 34 -1.59 0.46 2.06
C VAL A 34 -2.10 0.26 0.64
N LEU A 35 -2.79 -0.85 0.36
CA LEU A 35 -3.33 -1.18 -0.97
C LEU A 35 -4.82 -0.83 -1.10
N ARG A 36 -5.53 -0.90 0.03
CA ARG A 36 -6.99 -0.86 0.12
C ARG A 36 -7.40 -0.08 1.37
N ALA A 37 -8.63 0.46 1.36
CA ALA A 37 -9.19 1.21 2.48
C ALA A 37 -9.31 0.38 3.78
N ASP A 38 -9.27 -0.95 3.69
CA ASP A 38 -9.25 -1.88 4.82
C ASP A 38 -7.84 -2.10 5.40
N GLY A 39 -6.82 -1.39 4.91
CA GLY A 39 -5.45 -1.48 5.40
C GLY A 39 -4.67 -2.69 4.90
N ALA A 40 -5.20 -3.47 3.94
CA ALA A 40 -4.46 -4.58 3.35
C ALA A 40 -3.15 -4.09 2.72
N THR A 41 -2.07 -4.86 2.95
CA THR A 41 -0.71 -4.58 2.44
C THR A 41 -0.25 -5.61 1.42
N SER A 42 -1.07 -6.62 1.13
CA SER A 42 -0.87 -7.61 0.07
C SER A 42 -2.17 -7.94 -0.67
N VAL A 43 -2.05 -8.30 -1.95
CA VAL A 43 -3.14 -8.78 -2.81
C VAL A 43 -2.59 -9.90 -3.69
N GLU A 44 -3.25 -11.06 -3.71
CA GLU A 44 -2.94 -12.19 -4.62
C GLU A 44 -1.44 -12.55 -4.68
N GLY A 45 -0.80 -12.64 -3.51
CA GLY A 45 0.62 -13.00 -3.41
C GLY A 45 1.60 -11.87 -3.76
N VAL A 46 1.13 -10.64 -3.96
CA VAL A 46 1.98 -9.46 -4.12
C VAL A 46 1.89 -8.58 -2.88
N GLU A 47 3.04 -8.31 -2.25
CA GLU A 47 3.18 -7.36 -1.16
C GLU A 47 3.68 -6.01 -1.69
N SER A 48 3.21 -4.90 -1.10
CA SER A 48 3.67 -3.56 -1.47
C SER A 48 4.30 -2.82 -0.30
N TYR A 49 5.36 -2.09 -0.62
CA TYR A 49 6.16 -1.31 0.32
C TYR A 49 6.45 0.07 -0.26
N CYS A 50 6.66 1.04 0.61
CA CYS A 50 7.09 2.38 0.26
C CYS A 50 8.18 2.90 1.19
N MET A 51 8.93 3.88 0.71
CA MET A 51 9.95 4.59 1.46
C MET A 51 10.07 6.01 0.93
N LYS A 52 10.31 6.99 1.82
CA LYS A 52 10.67 8.34 1.40
C LYS A 52 12.16 8.39 1.10
N VAL A 53 12.53 9.03 -0.01
CA VAL A 53 13.92 9.26 -0.42
C VAL A 53 14.11 10.69 -0.93
N THR A 54 15.36 11.16 -0.93
CA THR A 54 15.74 12.41 -1.57
C THR A 54 16.62 12.09 -2.78
N CYS A 55 16.22 12.52 -3.97
CA CYS A 55 16.99 12.38 -5.20
C CYS A 55 17.24 13.78 -5.77
N ASN A 56 18.50 14.16 -5.99
CA ASN A 56 18.86 15.47 -6.55
C ASN A 56 18.19 16.67 -5.82
N ASN A 57 18.17 16.64 -4.48
CA ASN A 57 17.51 17.63 -3.61
C ASN A 57 15.97 17.70 -3.70
N GLU A 58 15.32 16.75 -4.35
CA GLU A 58 13.87 16.62 -4.40
C GLU A 58 13.39 15.39 -3.62
N GLU A 59 12.25 15.51 -2.93
CA GLU A 59 11.64 14.40 -2.18
C GLU A 59 10.76 13.52 -3.07
N PHE A 60 10.99 12.22 -2.99
CA PHE A 60 10.21 11.20 -3.68
C PHE A 60 9.72 10.14 -2.71
N ILE A 61 8.61 9.50 -3.07
CA ILE A 61 8.25 8.18 -2.57
C ILE A 61 8.71 7.15 -3.60
N VAL A 62 9.47 6.16 -3.16
CA VAL A 62 9.80 4.98 -3.96
C VAL A 62 8.98 3.79 -3.48
N ILE A 63 8.63 2.93 -4.42
CA ILE A 63 7.71 1.81 -4.24
C ILE A 63 8.47 0.52 -4.47
N LYS A 64 8.16 -0.51 -3.68
CA LYS A 64 8.63 -1.87 -3.90
C LYS A 64 7.45 -2.83 -3.95
N PHE A 65 7.46 -3.72 -4.94
CA PHE A 65 6.57 -4.87 -5.00
C PHE A 65 7.37 -6.15 -4.83
N LYS A 66 6.88 -7.05 -3.97
CA LYS A 66 7.44 -8.39 -3.79
C LYS A 66 6.40 -9.41 -4.23
N ASN A 67 6.73 -10.17 -5.26
CA ASN A 67 5.89 -11.26 -5.75
C ASN A 67 6.28 -12.56 -5.05
N THR A 68 5.39 -13.10 -4.24
CA THR A 68 5.56 -14.38 -3.52
C THR A 68 5.00 -15.57 -4.29
N ASN A 69 4.40 -15.34 -5.47
CA ASN A 69 3.93 -16.40 -6.35
C ASN A 69 5.09 -17.06 -7.09
N ASN A 70 4.87 -18.29 -7.53
CA ASN A 70 5.80 -19.05 -8.38
C ASN A 70 5.64 -18.75 -9.89
N TYR A 71 4.85 -17.74 -10.25
CA TYR A 71 4.67 -17.25 -11.62
C TYR A 71 4.85 -15.72 -11.68
N LYS A 72 5.14 -15.22 -12.88
CA LYS A 72 5.22 -13.78 -13.17
C LYS A 72 3.83 -13.16 -13.09
N VAL A 73 3.74 -11.95 -12.55
CA VAL A 73 2.48 -11.21 -12.44
C VAL A 73 2.59 -9.82 -13.06
N ALA A 74 1.48 -9.32 -13.60
CA ALA A 74 1.26 -7.91 -13.88
C ALA A 74 0.68 -7.23 -12.63
N VAL A 75 1.27 -6.10 -12.24
CA VAL A 75 0.82 -5.27 -11.13
C VAL A 75 0.36 -3.93 -11.68
N GLU A 76 -0.91 -3.58 -11.47
CA GLU A 76 -1.51 -2.31 -11.91
C GLU A 76 -2.03 -1.53 -10.70
N TRP A 77 -1.70 -0.24 -10.57
CA TRP A 77 -2.10 0.59 -9.41
C TRP A 77 -2.21 2.08 -9.74
N THR A 78 -2.83 2.85 -8.85
CA THR A 78 -2.80 4.31 -8.85
C THR A 78 -2.14 4.80 -7.56
N ASP A 79 -1.22 5.75 -7.66
CA ASP A 79 -0.58 6.32 -6.48
C ASP A 79 -1.56 7.17 -5.68
N ALA A 80 -1.46 7.16 -4.36
CA ALA A 80 -2.22 8.08 -3.52
C ALA A 80 -1.41 8.50 -2.28
N ILE A 81 -1.54 9.77 -1.89
CA ILE A 81 -0.95 10.32 -0.66
C ILE A 81 -2.07 10.76 0.28
N TYR A 82 -2.00 10.32 1.53
CA TYR A 82 -2.91 10.78 2.59
C TYR A 82 -2.40 12.09 3.18
N TYR A 83 -3.20 13.14 3.04
CA TYR A 83 -2.88 14.49 3.49
C TYR A 83 -4.15 15.21 3.92
N ASN A 84 -4.10 15.96 5.03
CA ASN A 84 -5.23 16.69 5.62
C ASN A 84 -6.53 15.88 5.73
N GLY A 85 -6.43 14.63 6.23
CA GLY A 85 -7.59 13.77 6.46
C GLY A 85 -8.16 13.08 5.22
N ASN A 86 -7.54 13.28 4.04
CA ASN A 86 -8.07 12.80 2.76
C ASN A 86 -7.00 12.05 1.96
N TRP A 87 -7.43 11.06 1.17
CA TRP A 87 -6.59 10.43 0.16
C TRP A 87 -6.59 11.26 -1.12
N ASN A 88 -5.40 11.62 -1.60
CA ASN A 88 -5.20 12.39 -2.81
C ASN A 88 -4.56 11.46 -3.85
N PRO A 89 -5.35 10.89 -4.79
CA PRO A 89 -4.82 10.02 -5.82
C PRO A 89 -4.12 10.82 -6.92
N SER A 90 -3.06 10.25 -7.49
CA SER A 90 -2.48 10.73 -8.75
C SER A 90 -3.46 10.51 -9.90
N THR A 91 -3.31 11.29 -10.97
CA THR A 91 -3.98 10.99 -12.23
C THR A 91 -3.22 9.88 -12.96
N GLY A 92 -3.85 8.71 -13.10
CA GLY A 92 -3.36 7.64 -13.97
C GLY A 92 -3.09 6.31 -13.27
N THR A 93 -3.08 5.26 -14.08
CA THR A 93 -2.76 3.89 -13.65
C THR A 93 -1.36 3.54 -14.14
N LYS A 94 -0.55 3.02 -13.23
CA LYS A 94 0.78 2.47 -13.50
C LYS A 94 0.70 0.97 -13.64
N LYS A 95 1.62 0.41 -14.44
CA LYS A 95 1.73 -1.04 -14.67
C LYS A 95 3.18 -1.46 -14.75
N ILE A 96 3.53 -2.53 -14.03
CA ILE A 96 4.79 -3.27 -14.19
C ILE A 96 4.53 -4.77 -14.22
N TYR A 97 5.55 -5.54 -14.60
CA TYR A 97 5.55 -6.98 -14.39
C TYR A 97 6.62 -7.34 -13.35
N VAL A 98 6.28 -8.26 -12.45
CA VAL A 98 7.17 -8.75 -11.40
C VAL A 98 7.35 -10.26 -11.61
N ASP A 99 8.58 -10.70 -11.81
CA ASP A 99 8.87 -12.12 -12.04
C ASP A 99 8.54 -12.95 -10.78
N ALA A 100 8.40 -14.26 -10.97
CA ALA A 100 8.12 -15.21 -9.88
C ALA A 100 9.16 -15.09 -8.75
N ASN A 101 8.70 -15.11 -7.49
CA ASN A 101 9.56 -15.08 -6.30
C ASN A 101 10.59 -13.93 -6.30
N SER A 102 10.27 -12.80 -6.92
CA SER A 102 11.20 -11.67 -7.11
C SER A 102 10.65 -10.36 -6.56
N GLU A 103 11.53 -9.36 -6.47
CA GLU A 103 11.18 -7.99 -6.10
C GLU A 103 11.40 -7.04 -7.27
N SER A 104 10.51 -6.06 -7.41
CA SER A 104 10.70 -4.88 -8.24
C SER A 104 10.78 -3.66 -7.34
N ILE A 105 11.93 -3.01 -7.31
CA ILE A 105 12.28 -1.96 -6.36
C ILE A 105 12.45 -0.64 -7.10
N GLY A 106 11.81 0.42 -6.61
CA GLY A 106 12.07 1.79 -7.03
C GLY A 106 13.29 2.38 -6.34
N ASP A 107 14.07 3.15 -7.08
CA ASP A 107 15.21 3.91 -6.58
C ASP A 107 15.34 5.24 -7.36
N CYS A 108 16.33 6.07 -7.03
CA CYS A 108 16.49 7.38 -7.67
C CYS A 108 16.74 7.33 -9.18
N ASN A 109 17.46 6.30 -9.65
CA ASN A 109 17.93 6.11 -11.02
C ASN A 109 17.25 4.91 -11.73
N GLY A 110 16.41 4.18 -11.03
CA GLY A 110 15.78 2.95 -11.49
C GLY A 110 14.48 3.18 -12.24
N ASN A 111 13.52 2.28 -12.06
CA ASN A 111 12.26 2.32 -12.77
C ASN A 111 11.42 3.54 -12.35
N ILE A 112 11.25 4.49 -13.27
CA ILE A 112 10.49 5.73 -13.04
C ILE A 112 9.03 5.47 -12.63
N LYS A 113 8.43 4.34 -13.02
CA LYS A 113 7.07 3.99 -12.59
C LYS A 113 6.99 3.72 -11.09
N LEU A 114 8.07 3.22 -10.50
CA LEU A 114 8.18 2.93 -9.07
C LEU A 114 8.67 4.14 -8.25
N LYS A 115 8.69 5.33 -8.88
CA LYS A 115 9.02 6.60 -8.25
C LYS A 115 7.86 7.56 -8.38
N LEU A 116 7.58 8.30 -7.30
CA LEU A 116 6.54 9.31 -7.25
C LEU A 116 7.11 10.60 -6.65
N GLY A 117 7.05 11.69 -7.40
CA GLY A 117 7.36 13.01 -6.86
C GLY A 117 6.25 13.45 -5.93
N VAL A 118 6.57 13.77 -4.67
CA VAL A 118 5.56 14.18 -3.69
C VAL A 118 4.77 15.41 -4.18
N ASN A 119 5.49 16.36 -4.77
CA ASN A 119 4.96 17.61 -5.31
C ASN A 119 4.04 17.40 -6.54
N SER A 120 4.00 16.20 -7.12
CA SER A 120 3.09 15.89 -8.23
C SER A 120 1.66 15.61 -7.79
N ILE A 121 1.44 15.35 -6.49
CA ILE A 121 0.12 15.09 -5.92
C ILE A 121 -0.28 16.20 -4.94
N ILE A 122 0.66 16.69 -4.11
CA ILE A 122 0.37 17.75 -3.13
C ILE A 122 1.41 18.87 -3.20
N SER A 123 0.98 20.13 -3.21
CA SER A 123 1.87 21.28 -3.48
C SER A 123 2.72 21.74 -2.29
N PHE A 124 2.39 21.33 -1.05
CA PHE A 124 3.09 21.76 0.17
C PHE A 124 3.08 20.65 1.24
N PRO A 125 4.02 19.70 1.19
CA PRO A 125 4.07 18.59 2.13
C PRO A 125 4.64 19.03 3.49
N ALA A 126 3.89 19.79 4.28
CA ALA A 126 4.20 19.97 5.70
C ALA A 126 3.83 18.67 6.44
N GLY A 127 4.68 17.65 6.29
CA GLY A 127 4.47 16.31 6.84
C GLY A 127 3.67 15.38 5.91
N LEU A 128 4.32 14.31 5.44
CA LEU A 128 3.64 13.23 4.72
C LEU A 128 3.10 12.23 5.73
N GLY A 129 1.76 12.08 5.74
CA GLY A 129 1.09 11.09 6.57
C GLY A 129 1.31 9.69 6.04
N HIS A 130 0.68 9.35 4.91
CA HIS A 130 0.71 7.98 4.38
C HIS A 130 0.78 7.95 2.86
N TYR A 131 1.25 6.83 2.32
CA TYR A 131 1.23 6.53 0.89
C TYR A 131 0.49 5.22 0.66
N SER A 132 -0.22 5.14 -0.47
CA SER A 132 -0.97 3.99 -0.89
C SER A 132 -0.78 3.73 -2.38
N THR A 133 -0.71 2.45 -2.75
CA THR A 133 -0.88 1.95 -4.12
C THR A 133 -2.35 1.57 -4.30
N MET A 134 -3.21 2.58 -4.38
CA MET A 134 -4.67 2.43 -4.42
C MET A 134 -5.11 1.67 -5.66
N GLY A 135 -6.09 0.77 -5.48
CA GLY A 135 -6.67 0.00 -6.58
C GLY A 135 -5.69 -1.01 -7.18
N LEU A 136 -4.74 -1.51 -6.38
CA LEU A 136 -3.81 -2.55 -6.81
C LEU A 136 -4.58 -3.75 -7.37
N THR A 137 -4.32 -4.08 -8.63
CA THR A 137 -4.78 -5.33 -9.25
C THR A 137 -3.58 -6.17 -9.67
N VAL A 138 -3.72 -7.47 -9.50
CA VAL A 138 -2.72 -8.47 -9.87
C VAL A 138 -3.34 -9.36 -10.94
N LYS A 139 -2.60 -9.61 -12.02
CA LYS A 139 -3.04 -10.48 -13.12
C LYS A 139 -1.90 -11.43 -13.46
N GLN A 140 -2.24 -12.69 -13.74
CA GLN A 140 -1.29 -13.69 -14.26
C GLN A 140 -1.01 -13.44 -15.74
#